data_AF-A0A3A4VWW9-F1
#
_entry.id   AF-A0A3A4VWW9-F1
#
_cell.length_a   1.000
_cell.length_b   1.000
_cell.length_c   1.000
_cell.angle_alpha   90.00
_cell.angle_beta   90.00
_cell.angle_gamma   90.00
#
_symmetry.space_group_name_H-M   'P 1'
#
loop_
_entity.id
_entity.type
_entity.pdbx_description
1 polymer ?
#
loop_
_entity_poly.entity_id
_entity_poly.type
_entity_poly.pdbx_seq_one_letter_code
_entity_poly.pdbx_strand_id
1 'polypeptide(L)'
;MVRKSLILSLVVGMVVGMGNGSVFGIYLMANLGRGNFAEWGGWGWQSYNPFGYFNGFMTWVMLVFGVAFIWILLSAIYGHDKMSKAGVGSGH
;
A
#
# COMPACT_ATOMS: atom_id res chain seq x y z
N MET A 1 22.44 -5.43 -9.86
CA MET A 1 21.95 -5.05 -8.51
C MET A 1 20.59 -4.34 -8.59
N VAL A 2 20.43 -3.32 -9.44
CA VAL A 2 19.19 -2.52 -9.62
C VAL A 2 17.90 -3.33 -9.82
N ARG A 3 17.89 -4.36 -10.68
CA ARG A 3 16.67 -5.15 -10.96
C ARG A 3 16.11 -5.88 -9.73
N LYS A 4 16.98 -6.37 -8.84
CA LYS A 4 16.56 -7.05 -7.61
C LYS A 4 15.98 -6.05 -6.61
N SER A 5 16.60 -4.89 -6.46
CA SER A 5 16.08 -3.80 -5.61
C SER A 5 14.73 -3.29 -6.09
N LEU A 6 14.51 -3.15 -7.40
CA LEU A 6 13.20 -2.74 -7.94
C LEU A 6 12.09 -3.75 -7.63
N ILE A 7 12.33 -5.04 -7.87
CA ILE A 7 11.35 -6.10 -7.55
C ILE A 7 11.05 -6.13 -6.04
N LEU A 8 12.09 -5.97 -5.21
CA LEU A 8 11.91 -5.89 -3.77
C LEU A 8 11.06 -4.67 -3.37
N SER A 9 11.31 -3.50 -3.93
CA SER A 9 10.51 -2.29 -3.63
C SER A 9 9.05 -2.45 -4.02
N LEU A 10 8.77 -3.15 -5.13
CA LEU A 10 7.41 -3.45 -5.55
C LEU A 10 6.71 -4.38 -4.57
N VAL A 11 7.33 -5.51 -4.25
CA VAL A 11 6.72 -6.52 -3.36
C VAL A 11 6.62 -6.01 -1.93
N VAL A 12 7.72 -5.49 -1.36
CA VAL A 12 7.75 -4.97 0.01
C VAL A 12 6.85 -3.74 0.12
N GLY A 13 6.88 -2.83 -0.85
CA GLY A 13 6.01 -1.66 -0.87
C GLY A 13 4.53 -2.05 -0.85
N MET A 14 4.13 -3.00 -1.69
CA MET A 14 2.76 -3.50 -1.70
C MET A 14 2.39 -4.20 -0.39
N VAL A 15 3.20 -5.14 0.10
CA VAL A 15 2.88 -5.92 1.31
C VAL A 15 2.76 -4.99 2.53
N VAL A 16 3.73 -4.10 2.72
CA VAL A 16 3.74 -3.16 3.85
C VAL A 16 2.60 -2.15 3.71
N GLY A 17 2.43 -1.56 2.53
CA GLY A 17 1.37 -0.58 2.29
C GLY A 17 -0.02 -1.19 2.44
N MET A 18 -0.30 -2.35 1.84
CA MET A 18 -1.57 -3.06 2.02
C MET A 18 -1.82 -3.45 3.48
N GLY A 19 -0.77 -3.87 4.21
CA GLY A 19 -0.85 -4.13 5.65
C GLY A 19 -1.29 -2.91 6.45
N ASN A 20 -0.69 -1.74 6.19
CA ASN A 20 -1.09 -0.50 6.85
C ASN A 20 -2.50 -0.04 6.44
N GLY A 21 -2.86 -0.20 5.17
CA GLY A 21 -4.19 0.12 4.64
C GLY A 21 -5.29 -0.73 5.28
N SER A 22 -5.03 -2.00 5.61
CA SER A 22 -6.01 -2.87 6.27
C SER A 22 -6.27 -2.45 7.72
N VAL A 23 -5.22 -2.04 8.46
CA VAL A 23 -5.35 -1.49 9.82
C VAL A 23 -6.15 -0.20 9.83
N PHE A 24 -5.82 0.72 8.91
CA PHE A 24 -6.60 1.96 8.73
C PHE A 24 -8.07 1.65 8.41
N GLY A 25 -8.30 0.69 7.53
CA GLY A 25 -9.63 0.24 7.18
C GLY A 25 -10.40 -0.30 8.38
N ILE A 26 -9.83 -1.22 9.17
CA ILE A 26 -10.45 -1.75 10.40
C ILE A 26 -10.73 -0.62 11.40
N TYR A 27 -9.83 0.34 11.53
CA TYR A 27 -10.05 1.51 12.39
C TYR A 27 -11.27 2.32 11.95
N LEU A 28 -11.44 2.57 10.64
CA LEU A 28 -12.65 3.20 10.13
C LEU A 28 -13.90 2.37 10.46
N MET A 29 -13.81 1.04 10.42
CA MET A 29 -14.95 0.18 10.76
C MET A 29 -15.34 0.24 12.22
N ALA A 30 -14.35 0.33 13.10
CA ALA A 30 -14.56 0.48 14.53
C ALA A 30 -15.24 1.82 14.87
N ASN A 31 -15.00 2.88 14.09
CA ASN A 31 -15.45 4.24 14.42
C ASN A 31 -16.67 4.72 13.62
N LEU A 32 -16.77 4.38 12.33
CA LEU A 32 -17.87 4.79 11.45
C LEU A 32 -18.97 3.72 11.35
N GLY A 33 -18.70 2.53 11.90
CA GLY A 33 -19.55 1.36 11.76
C GLY A 33 -19.38 0.70 10.39
N ARG A 34 -19.85 -0.56 10.29
CA ARG A 34 -19.92 -1.29 9.03
C ARG A 34 -21.29 -1.11 8.39
N GLY A 35 -21.32 -0.95 7.07
CA GLY A 35 -22.56 -0.96 6.28
C GLY A 35 -23.33 -2.28 6.39
N ASN A 36 -24.54 -2.31 5.83
CA ASN A 36 -25.40 -3.51 5.87
C ASN A 36 -24.68 -4.70 5.21
N PHE A 37 -24.93 -5.94 5.68
CA PHE A 37 -24.33 -7.15 5.10
C PHE A 37 -24.61 -7.30 3.59
N ALA A 38 -25.75 -6.80 3.12
CA ALA A 38 -26.10 -6.77 1.70
C ALA A 38 -25.12 -5.91 0.86
N GLU A 39 -24.52 -4.88 1.47
CA GLU A 39 -23.55 -3.96 0.85
C GLU A 39 -22.11 -4.33 1.22
N TRP A 40 -21.89 -5.49 1.86
CA TRP A 40 -20.56 -5.91 2.25
C TRP A 40 -19.67 -6.16 1.02
N GLY A 41 -20.23 -6.67 -0.09
CA GLY A 41 -19.51 -6.90 -1.34
C GLY A 41 -18.41 -7.95 -1.24
N GLY A 42 -18.65 -9.04 -0.50
CA GLY A 42 -17.66 -10.09 -0.25
C GLY A 42 -17.36 -11.04 -1.42
N TRP A 43 -18.00 -10.86 -2.59
CA TRP A 43 -17.97 -11.84 -3.67
C TRP A 43 -17.55 -11.23 -5.01
N GLY A 44 -16.62 -11.91 -5.69
CA GLY A 44 -16.21 -11.59 -7.05
C GLY A 44 -15.77 -10.14 -7.23
N TRP A 45 -16.34 -9.46 -8.23
CA TRP A 45 -15.99 -8.07 -8.58
C TRP A 45 -16.43 -7.03 -7.53
N GLN A 46 -17.40 -7.36 -6.67
CA GLN A 46 -17.85 -6.44 -5.62
C GLN A 46 -16.74 -6.18 -4.60
N SER A 47 -15.83 -7.14 -4.40
CA SER A 47 -14.65 -7.00 -3.54
C SER A 47 -13.63 -5.99 -4.07
N TYR A 48 -13.78 -5.51 -5.30
CA TYR A 48 -12.88 -4.53 -5.93
C TYR A 48 -13.57 -3.22 -6.32
N ASN A 49 -14.88 -3.09 -6.11
CA ASN A 49 -15.61 -1.86 -6.39
C ASN A 49 -15.68 -0.97 -5.12
N PRO A 50 -14.93 0.14 -5.04
CA PRO A 50 -14.92 0.99 -3.86
C PRO A 50 -16.23 1.77 -3.65
N PHE A 51 -17.10 1.82 -4.66
CA PHE A 51 -18.34 2.59 -4.62
C PHE A 51 -19.52 1.68 -4.33
N GLY A 52 -20.11 1.85 -3.14
CA GLY A 52 -21.30 1.12 -2.70
C GLY A 52 -21.02 -0.25 -2.08
N TYR A 53 -19.76 -0.70 -2.02
CA TYR A 53 -19.38 -1.93 -1.34
C TYR A 53 -18.26 -1.72 -0.35
N PHE A 54 -18.49 -2.18 0.87
CA PHE A 54 -17.56 -2.06 1.98
C PHE A 54 -16.22 -2.79 1.76
N ASN A 55 -16.29 -4.04 1.33
CA ASN A 55 -15.09 -4.85 1.08
C ASN A 55 -14.31 -4.31 -0.13
N GLY A 56 -15.03 -3.77 -1.12
CA GLY A 56 -14.45 -3.04 -2.23
C GLY A 56 -13.71 -1.78 -1.79
N PHE A 57 -14.30 -0.99 -0.88
CA PHE A 57 -13.62 0.17 -0.29
C PHE A 57 -12.35 -0.23 0.47
N MET A 58 -12.43 -1.26 1.31
CA MET A 58 -11.28 -1.80 2.05
C MET A 58 -10.14 -2.22 1.12
N THR A 59 -10.47 -2.99 0.09
CA THR A 59 -9.51 -3.45 -0.91
C THR A 59 -8.88 -2.27 -1.65
N TRP A 60 -9.69 -1.26 -2.01
CA TRP A 60 -9.19 -0.05 -2.64
C TRP A 60 -8.22 0.72 -1.75
N VAL A 61 -8.55 0.92 -0.46
CA VAL A 61 -7.65 1.59 0.48
C VAL A 61 -6.33 0.83 0.63
N MET A 62 -6.39 -0.51 0.74
CA MET A 62 -5.19 -1.34 0.78
C MET A 62 -4.32 -1.16 -0.47
N LEU A 63 -4.93 -1.10 -1.67
CA LEU A 63 -4.20 -0.87 -2.91
C LEU A 63 -3.58 0.53 -2.97
N VAL A 64 -4.31 1.57 -2.54
CA VAL A 64 -3.81 2.95 -2.50
C VAL A 64 -2.60 3.07 -1.58
N PHE A 65 -2.67 2.49 -0.38
CA PHE A 65 -1.53 2.48 0.53
C PHE A 65 -0.37 1.64 -0.01
N GLY A 66 -0.65 0.48 -0.63
CA GLY A 66 0.34 -0.34 -1.32
C GLY A 66 1.13 0.45 -2.36
N VAL A 67 0.42 1.15 -3.25
CA VAL A 67 1.03 2.01 -4.28
C VAL A 67 1.82 3.15 -3.65
N ALA A 68 1.29 3.83 -2.62
CA ALA A 68 2.01 4.90 -1.93
C ALA A 68 3.34 4.43 -1.34
N PHE A 69 3.37 3.24 -0.72
CA PHE A 69 4.60 2.68 -0.14
C PHE A 69 5.61 2.24 -1.20
N ILE A 70 5.15 1.74 -2.36
CA ILE A 70 6.05 1.54 -3.51
C ILE A 70 6.74 2.86 -3.87
N TRP A 71 5.97 3.94 -4.03
CA TRP A 71 6.51 5.25 -4.41
C TRP A 71 7.54 5.77 -3.41
N ILE A 72 7.27 5.61 -2.11
CA ILE A 72 8.19 6.00 -1.05
C ILE A 72 9.51 5.22 -1.14
N LEU A 73 9.43 3.88 -1.30
CA LEU A 73 10.63 3.04 -1.40
C LEU A 73 11.44 3.33 -2.66
N LEU A 74 10.79 3.54 -3.81
CA LEU A 74 11.47 3.91 -5.05
C LEU A 74 12.18 5.26 -4.91
N SER A 75 11.52 6.24 -4.29
CA SER A 75 12.09 7.56 -4.03
C SER A 75 13.30 7.48 -3.08
N ALA A 76 13.22 6.66 -2.04
CA ALA A 76 14.31 6.45 -1.09
C ALA A 76 15.53 5.79 -1.76
N ILE A 77 15.32 4.79 -2.62
CA ILE A 77 16.41 4.14 -3.37
C ILE A 77 17.06 5.12 -4.34
N TYR A 78 16.26 5.91 -5.06
CA TYR A 78 16.79 6.92 -5.97
C TYR A 78 17.62 7.98 -5.23
N GLY A 79 17.13 8.44 -4.07
CA GLY A 79 17.86 9.34 -3.19
C GLY A 79 19.19 8.73 -2.70
N HIS A 80 19.15 7.48 -2.24
CA HIS A 80 20.34 6.77 -1.76
C HIS A 80 21.39 6.57 -2.86
N ASP A 81 20.98 6.19 -4.07
CA ASP A 81 21.88 6.05 -5.22
C ASP A 81 22.55 7.38 -5.60
N LYS A 82 21.79 8.49 -5.56
CA LYS A 82 22.33 9.83 -5.79
C LYS A 82 23.37 10.24 -4.73
N MET A 83 23.11 9.95 -3.45
CA MET A 83 24.06 10.23 -2.35
C MET A 83 25.31 9.36 -2.45
N SER A 84 25.15 8.07 -2.74
CA SER A 84 26.26 7.13 -2.94
C SER A 84 27.18 7.57 -4.08
N LYS A 85 26.62 8.08 -5.19
CA LYS A 85 27.39 8.61 -6.33
C LYS A 85 28.03 9.96 -6.07
N ALA A 86 27.44 10.79 -5.21
CA ALA A 86 27.96 12.10 -4.85
C ALA A 86 29.11 12.05 -3.83
N GLY A 87 29.44 10.87 -3.29
CA GLY A 87 30.46 10.70 -2.25
C GLY A 87 30.07 11.33 -0.90
N VAL A 88 28.83 11.79 -0.75
CA VAL A 88 28.30 12.41 0.47
C VAL A 88 27.59 11.33 1.28
N GLY A 89 28.29 10.79 2.29
CA GLY A 89 27.82 9.75 3.23
C GLY A 89 28.39 8.38 2.88
N SER A 90 29.53 7.91 3.42
CA SER A 90 29.98 7.78 4.83
C SER A 90 29.16 6.77 5.64
N GLY A 91 29.79 5.64 5.94
CA GLY A 91 29.64 4.95 7.22
C GLY A 91 28.37 4.12 7.42
N HIS A 92 28.22 3.04 6.64
CA HIS A 92 27.83 1.73 7.15
C HIS A 92 28.60 0.66 6.38
#